data_AF-A0A5C8Q6T5-F1
#
_entry.id   AF-A0A5C8Q6T5-F1
#
_cell.length_a   1.000
_cell.length_b   1.000
_cell.length_c   1.000
_cell.angle_alpha   90.00
_cell.angle_beta   90.00
_cell.angle_gamma   90.00
#
_symmetry.space_group_name_H-M   'P 1'
#
loop_
_entity.id
_entity.type
_entity.pdbx_description
1 polymer ?
#
loop_
_entity_poly.entity_id
_entity_poly.type
_entity_poly.pdbx_seq_one_letter_code
_entity_poly.pdbx_strand_id
1 'polypeptide(L)'
;MSDETAGPADQEHASPPPEPPSPAHDPAAPAPLGIDRVPTGDAGVDEKLARLGDADHLPADGHLDVYEDVHRGLRDALTALDVRPGPGQAAPRPGPSPSYDHRS
;
A
#
# COMPACT_ATOMS: atom_id res chain seq x y z
N MET A 1 27.79 -62.58 8.05
CA MET A 1 28.55 -61.35 8.35
C MET A 1 28.47 -60.47 7.12
N SER A 2 27.63 -59.44 7.17
CA SER A 2 27.66 -58.35 6.19
C SER A 2 27.83 -57.08 7.01
N ASP A 3 28.94 -56.41 6.72
CA ASP A 3 29.57 -55.33 7.48
C ASP A 3 28.74 -54.04 7.41
N GLU A 4 28.57 -53.46 8.58
CA GLU A 4 28.04 -52.14 8.87
C GLU A 4 29.03 -51.09 8.38
N THR A 5 28.63 -50.22 7.45
CA THR A 5 29.38 -49.00 7.17
C THR A 5 28.51 -47.78 7.47
N ALA A 6 28.90 -47.11 8.55
CA ALA A 6 28.30 -45.93 9.13
C ALA A 6 28.24 -44.75 8.15
N GLY A 7 27.11 -44.05 8.16
CA GLY A 7 26.92 -42.74 7.51
C GLY A 7 27.67 -41.62 8.23
N PRO A 8 27.70 -40.42 7.63
CA PRO A 8 28.95 -39.70 7.38
C PRO A 8 29.44 -38.83 8.52
N ALA A 9 30.75 -38.58 8.42
CA ALA A 9 31.59 -37.65 9.16
C ALA A 9 30.89 -36.36 9.62
N ASP A 10 31.11 -36.11 10.90
CA ASP A 10 31.14 -34.81 11.57
C ASP A 10 31.77 -33.74 10.65
N GLN A 11 30.93 -32.96 9.98
CA GLN A 11 31.36 -31.73 9.32
C GLN A 11 31.39 -30.64 10.39
N GLU A 12 32.52 -30.56 11.08
CA GLU A 12 32.89 -29.42 11.90
C GLU A 12 32.85 -28.16 11.02
N HIS A 13 31.78 -27.38 11.16
CA HIS A 13 31.62 -26.09 10.51
C HIS A 13 32.65 -25.12 11.11
N ALA A 14 33.85 -25.11 10.53
CA ALA A 14 34.84 -24.09 10.82
C ALA A 14 34.23 -22.72 10.45
N SER A 15 33.91 -21.92 11.47
CA SER A 15 33.44 -20.55 11.26
C SER A 15 34.53 -19.74 10.56
N PRO A 16 34.20 -18.97 9.51
CA PRO A 16 35.16 -18.07 8.88
C PRO A 16 35.66 -17.03 9.91
N PRO A 17 36.89 -16.52 9.76
CA PRO A 17 37.41 -15.47 10.60
C PRO A 17 36.53 -14.20 10.52
N PRO A 18 36.49 -13.38 11.58
CA PRO A 18 35.68 -12.16 11.59
C PRO A 18 36.15 -11.19 10.51
N GLU A 19 35.23 -10.81 9.63
CA GLU A 19 35.44 -9.81 8.59
C GLU A 19 35.66 -8.42 9.23
N PRO A 20 36.58 -7.57 8.71
CA PRO A 20 36.75 -6.22 9.22
C PRO A 20 35.42 -5.43 9.11
N PRO A 21 35.17 -4.46 10.01
CA PRO A 21 33.97 -3.65 9.95
C PRO A 21 33.92 -2.93 8.60
N SER A 22 32.87 -3.23 7.82
CA SER A 22 32.59 -2.49 6.59
C SER A 22 32.44 -1.00 6.92
N PRO A 23 33.01 -0.08 6.11
CA PRO A 23 32.78 1.34 6.30
C PRO A 23 31.27 1.58 6.30
N ALA A 24 30.79 2.34 7.29
CA ALA A 24 29.39 2.71 7.38
C ALA A 24 28.98 3.34 6.04
N HIS A 25 28.11 2.66 5.31
CA HIS A 25 27.49 3.21 4.11
C HIS A 25 26.63 4.37 4.60
N ASP A 26 27.05 5.61 4.34
CA ASP A 26 26.16 6.76 4.42
C ASP A 26 25.27 6.67 3.17
N PRO A 27 24.00 6.26 3.28
CA PRO A 27 23.17 6.10 2.11
C PRO A 27 23.02 7.47 1.45
N ALA A 28 23.51 7.60 0.22
CA ALA A 28 23.19 8.76 -0.59
C ALA A 28 21.66 8.92 -0.59
N ALA A 29 21.16 10.11 -0.28
CA ALA A 29 19.73 10.37 -0.28
C ALA A 29 19.12 9.90 -1.61
N PRO A 30 17.97 9.18 -1.59
CA PRO A 30 17.36 8.65 -2.79
C PRO A 30 17.15 9.78 -3.81
N ALA A 31 17.71 9.63 -5.00
CA ALA A 31 17.52 10.60 -6.07
C ALA A 31 16.04 10.57 -6.55
N PRO A 32 15.40 11.73 -6.77
CA PRO A 32 14.03 11.77 -7.28
C PRO A 32 13.93 11.06 -8.64
N LEU A 33 12.85 10.31 -8.85
CA LEU A 33 12.64 9.49 -10.06
C LEU A 33 12.47 10.31 -11.36
N GLY A 34 12.34 11.64 -11.28
CA GLY A 34 12.27 12.53 -12.44
C GLY A 34 11.02 12.36 -13.31
N ILE A 35 9.95 11.76 -12.77
CA ILE A 35 8.68 11.61 -13.48
C ILE A 35 7.84 12.87 -13.25
N ASP A 36 7.61 13.63 -14.33
CA ASP A 36 6.69 14.77 -14.31
C ASP A 36 5.27 14.29 -14.01
N ARG A 37 4.71 14.72 -12.86
CA ARG A 37 3.32 14.44 -12.50
C ARG A 37 2.42 15.50 -13.12
N VAL A 38 1.66 15.11 -14.15
CA VAL A 38 0.56 15.91 -14.69
C VAL A 38 -0.69 15.64 -13.85
N PRO A 39 -1.43 16.66 -13.37
CA PRO A 39 -2.67 16.44 -12.63
C PRO A 39 -3.65 15.64 -13.49
N THR A 40 -4.25 14.63 -12.88
CA THR A 40 -5.15 13.68 -13.56
C THR A 40 -6.54 14.29 -13.80
N GLY A 41 -6.88 15.34 -13.04
CA GLY A 41 -8.19 15.99 -13.08
C GLY A 41 -9.22 15.36 -12.14
N ASP A 42 -8.86 14.28 -11.43
CA ASP A 42 -9.64 13.73 -10.34
C ASP A 42 -9.00 14.11 -9.00
N ALA A 43 -9.74 14.85 -8.17
CA ALA A 43 -9.22 15.36 -6.90
C ALA A 43 -8.81 14.25 -5.93
N GLY A 44 -9.50 13.10 -5.95
CA GLY A 44 -9.19 11.96 -5.10
C GLY A 44 -7.88 11.30 -5.50
N VAL A 45 -7.68 11.07 -6.80
CA VAL A 45 -6.42 10.54 -7.35
C VAL A 45 -5.27 11.53 -7.13
N ASP A 46 -5.48 12.81 -7.42
CA ASP A 46 -4.45 13.85 -7.29
C ASP A 46 -3.99 14.02 -5.83
N GLU A 47 -4.90 13.93 -4.84
CA GLU A 47 -4.55 13.95 -3.42
C GLU A 47 -3.64 12.76 -3.03
N LYS A 48 -3.95 11.54 -3.51
CA LYS A 48 -3.14 10.35 -3.20
C LYS A 48 -1.78 10.39 -3.89
N LEU A 49 -1.67 10.98 -5.07
CA LEU A 49 -0.40 11.21 -5.73
C LEU A 49 0.47 12.26 -5.01
N ALA A 50 -0.14 13.30 -4.46
CA ALA A 50 0.55 14.27 -3.62
C ALA A 50 1.12 13.60 -2.36
N ARG A 51 0.31 12.79 -1.67
CA ARG A 51 0.73 12.03 -0.48
C ARG A 51 1.83 11.02 -0.76
N LEU A 52 1.86 10.43 -1.96
CA LEU A 52 2.97 9.60 -2.39
C LEU A 52 4.28 10.39 -2.53
N GLY A 53 4.22 11.66 -2.94
CA GLY A 53 5.40 12.55 -2.97
C GLY A 53 5.94 12.89 -1.58
N ASP A 54 5.10 12.87 -0.55
CA ASP A 54 5.57 13.03 0.84
C ASP A 54 6.41 11.83 1.29
N ALA A 55 6.12 10.62 0.79
CA ALA A 55 6.89 9.41 1.10
C ALA A 55 8.35 9.51 0.64
N ASP A 56 8.64 10.18 -0.48
CA ASP A 56 10.02 10.41 -0.97
C ASP A 56 10.91 11.11 0.07
N HIS A 57 10.30 11.82 1.02
CA HIS A 57 10.98 12.56 2.08
C HIS A 57 11.01 11.82 3.44
N LEU A 58 10.32 10.69 3.56
CA LEU A 58 10.27 9.89 4.78
C LEU A 58 11.47 8.92 4.88
N PRO A 59 11.87 8.50 6.09
CA PRO A 59 12.74 7.34 6.24
C PRO A 59 12.03 6.07 5.75
N ALA A 60 12.81 5.07 5.30
CA ALA A 60 12.29 3.84 4.69
C ALA A 60 11.25 3.10 5.57
N ASP A 61 11.41 3.13 6.90
CA ASP A 61 10.46 2.52 7.84
C ASP A 61 9.05 3.15 7.76
N GLY A 62 8.95 4.41 7.33
CA GLY A 62 7.68 5.12 7.14
C GLY A 62 7.09 5.00 5.73
N HIS A 63 7.81 4.42 4.78
CA HIS A 63 7.33 4.31 3.39
C HIS A 63 6.16 3.34 3.28
N LEU A 64 6.22 2.21 3.99
CA LEU A 64 5.22 1.13 3.89
C LEU A 64 3.81 1.63 4.22
N ASP A 65 3.66 2.35 5.34
CA ASP A 65 2.37 2.89 5.77
C ASP A 65 1.77 3.85 4.74
N VAL A 66 2.61 4.67 4.11
CA VAL A 66 2.16 5.59 3.05
C VAL A 66 1.80 4.82 1.78
N TYR A 67 2.59 3.83 1.39
CA TYR A 67 2.29 3.02 0.20
C TYR A 67 0.96 2.27 0.33
N GLU A 68 0.65 1.72 1.50
CA GLU A 68 -0.60 1.01 1.74
C GLU A 68 -1.81 1.97 1.74
N ASP A 69 -1.69 3.13 2.39
CA ASP A 69 -2.73 4.16 2.39
C ASP A 69 -3.01 4.69 0.97
N VAL A 70 -1.96 4.96 0.19
CA VAL A 70 -2.06 5.38 -1.21
C VAL A 70 -2.69 4.30 -2.07
N HIS A 71 -2.27 3.04 -1.94
CA HIS A 71 -2.85 1.93 -2.69
C HIS A 71 -4.35 1.75 -2.40
N ARG A 72 -4.73 1.82 -1.13
CA ARG A 72 -6.13 1.72 -0.74
C ARG A 72 -6.94 2.90 -1.27
N GLY A 73 -6.46 4.13 -1.07
CA GLY A 73 -7.12 5.34 -1.52
C GLY A 73 -7.30 5.40 -3.04
N LEU A 74 -6.28 4.99 -3.80
CA LEU A 74 -6.37 4.94 -5.26
C LEU A 74 -7.37 3.88 -5.74
N ARG A 75 -7.39 2.70 -5.10
CA ARG A 75 -8.37 1.66 -5.42
C ARG A 75 -9.80 2.14 -5.16
N ASP A 76 -10.03 2.83 -4.05
CA ASP A 76 -11.35 3.35 -3.70
C ASP A 76 -11.78 4.45 -4.69
N ALA A 77 -10.89 5.38 -5.05
CA ALA A 77 -11.17 6.43 -6.03
C ALA A 77 -11.52 5.86 -7.41
N LEU A 78 -10.73 4.89 -7.90
CA LEU A 78 -10.99 4.23 -9.18
C LEU A 78 -12.28 3.40 -9.15
N THR A 79 -12.58 2.75 -8.02
CA THR A 79 -13.85 2.03 -7.84
C THR A 79 -15.02 3.00 -7.89
N ALA A 80 -14.91 4.18 -7.27
CA ALA A 80 -15.95 5.20 -7.31
C ALA A 80 -16.21 5.72 -8.74
N LEU A 81 -15.17 5.83 -9.57
CA LEU A 81 -15.32 6.18 -10.99
C LEU A 81 -15.99 5.06 -11.80
N ASP A 82 -15.72 3.80 -11.47
CA ASP A 82 -16.33 2.63 -12.11
C ASP A 82 -17.82 2.49 -11.73
N VAL A 83 -18.17 2.86 -10.50
CA VAL A 83 -19.57 2.98 -10.05
C VAL A 83 -20.20 4.22 -10.66
N ARG A 84 -20.58 4.13 -11.93
CA ARG A 84 -21.45 5.12 -12.57
C ARG A 84 -22.70 5.29 -11.69
N PRO A 85 -23.03 6.49 -11.18
CA PRO A 85 -24.24 6.70 -10.39
C PRO A 85 -25.47 6.30 -11.23
N GLY A 86 -26.02 5.12 -10.97
CA GLY A 86 -27.28 4.72 -11.54
C GLY A 86 -28.39 5.67 -11.07
N PRO A 87 -29.48 5.86 -11.84
CA PRO A 87 -30.54 6.81 -11.54
C PRO A 87 -31.27 6.61 -10.18
N GLY A 88 -30.90 5.58 -9.41
CA GLY A 88 -31.44 5.30 -8.07
C GLY A 88 -30.56 5.73 -6.88
N GLN A 89 -29.36 6.28 -7.08
CA GLN A 89 -28.53 6.81 -5.99
C GLN A 89 -28.87 8.27 -5.59
N ALA A 90 -29.85 8.89 -6.26
CA ALA A 90 -30.45 10.11 -5.74
C ALA A 90 -31.15 9.78 -4.40
N ALA A 91 -30.79 10.51 -3.34
CA ALA A 91 -31.26 10.38 -1.97
C ALA A 91 -32.73 9.90 -1.84
N PRO A 92 -33.08 9.10 -0.81
CA PRO A 92 -34.46 8.65 -0.61
C PRO A 92 -35.37 9.87 -0.53
N ARG A 93 -36.22 10.06 -1.56
CA ARG A 93 -37.27 11.08 -1.54
C ARG A 93 -38.15 10.77 -0.32
N PRO A 94 -38.44 11.75 0.55
CA PRO A 94 -39.39 11.53 1.63
C PRO A 94 -40.72 11.08 1.02
N GLY A 95 -41.14 9.85 1.35
CA GLY A 95 -42.44 9.33 0.95
C GLY A 95 -43.56 10.16 1.57
N PRO A 96 -44.73 10.26 0.92
CA PRO A 96 -45.86 10.97 1.50
C PRO A 96 -46.29 10.29 2.81
N SER A 97 -46.46 11.10 3.86
CA SER A 97 -46.97 10.68 5.17
C SER A 97 -48.35 10.03 5.02
N PRO A 98 -48.66 8.92 5.71
CA PRO A 98 -50.00 8.34 5.67
C PRO A 98 -50.99 9.22 6.45
N SER A 99 -51.83 9.96 5.72
CA SER A 99 -53.03 10.60 6.29
C SER A 99 -54.11 9.54 6.54
N TYR A 100 -54.12 8.97 7.74
CA TYR A 100 -55.31 8.28 8.26
C TYR A 100 -56.19 9.27 9.01
N ASP A 101 -56.90 10.11 8.24
CA ASP A 101 -57.96 10.97 8.75
C ASP A 101 -59.27 10.75 7.98
N HIS A 102 -59.66 9.47 7.88
CA HIS A 102 -61.02 9.11 7.49
C HIS A 102 -61.64 8.27 8.60
N ARG A 103 -61.85 8.97 9.71
CA ARG A 103 -62.94 8.73 10.65
C ARG A 103 -64.26 8.88 9.90
N SER A 104 -65.02 7.80 9.72
CA SER A 104 -66.49 7.78 9.66
C SER A 104 -66.98 6.36 9.86
#